data_AF-A0A094JIY6-F1
#
_entry.id   AF-A0A094JIY6-F1
#
_cell.length_a   1.000
_cell.length_b   1.000
_cell.length_c   1.000
_cell.angle_alpha   90.00
_cell.angle_beta   90.00
_cell.angle_gamma   90.00
#
_symmetry.space_group_name_H-M   'P 1'
#
loop_
_entity.id
_entity.type
_entity.pdbx_description
1 polymer ?
#
loop_
_entity_poly.entity_id
_entity_poly.type
_entity_poly.pdbx_seq_one_letter_code
_entity_poly.pdbx_strand_id
1 'polypeptide(L)'
;MHWHIYYILCERRDEYDKGGEKRLRMQIIQLLDECDGCKYKTDRQAVTTVCKRCSIGKRLLKLGEKFKRRKVVARTLWNEEEERFLVENYDKMTYQNIANRLGRTR
;
A
#
# COMPACT_ATOMS: atom_id res chain seq x y z
N MET A 1 13.97 10.61 -13.19
CA MET A 1 14.01 10.07 -11.81
C MET A 1 12.76 10.48 -11.01
N HIS A 2 11.55 10.23 -11.55
CA HIS A 2 10.27 10.64 -10.93
C HIS A 2 9.56 9.51 -10.15
N TRP A 3 10.18 8.33 -10.04
CA TRP A 3 9.54 7.10 -9.57
C TRP A 3 9.52 6.92 -8.04
N HIS A 4 10.36 7.64 -7.28
CA HIS A 4 10.45 7.47 -5.83
C HIS A 4 9.25 8.03 -5.04
N ILE A 5 8.62 9.11 -5.53
CA ILE A 5 7.44 9.71 -4.87
C ILE A 5 6.21 8.82 -5.07
N TYR A 6 6.14 8.15 -6.24
CA TYR A 6 5.14 7.15 -6.54
C TYR A 6 5.26 5.90 -5.66
N TYR A 7 6.49 5.50 -5.37
CA TYR A 7 6.82 4.37 -4.50
C TYR A 7 6.23 4.50 -3.10
N ILE A 8 6.13 5.72 -2.59
CA ILE A 8 5.81 5.98 -1.19
C ILE A 8 4.30 6.07 -0.94
N LEU A 9 3.49 6.56 -1.89
CA LEU A 9 2.02 6.47 -1.80
C LEU A 9 1.49 5.03 -2.05
N CYS A 10 2.33 4.15 -2.62
CA CYS A 10 2.03 2.77 -2.97
C CYS A 10 2.97 1.77 -2.26
N GLU A 11 3.38 2.00 -1.01
CA GLU A 11 4.06 0.99 -0.20
C GLU A 11 3.10 -0.13 0.22
N ARG A 12 2.79 -0.99 -0.76
CA ARG A 12 2.80 -2.43 -0.64
C ARG A 12 2.85 -3.00 -2.05
N ARG A 13 4.07 -3.37 -2.43
CA ARG A 13 4.35 -4.29 -3.53
C ARG A 13 3.56 -5.58 -3.23
N ASP A 14 3.03 -6.20 -4.28
CA ASP A 14 2.35 -7.50 -4.29
C ASP A 14 0.85 -7.51 -3.95
N GLU A 15 0.02 -6.88 -4.80
CA GLU A 15 -1.12 -7.61 -5.39
C GLU A 15 -1.80 -6.86 -6.55
N TYR A 16 -1.56 -7.39 -7.75
CA TYR A 16 -2.45 -7.40 -8.92
C TYR A 16 -3.44 -6.23 -9.11
N ASP A 17 -3.04 -5.37 -10.03
CA ASP A 17 -3.76 -4.33 -10.75
C ASP A 17 -5.25 -4.61 -10.98
N LYS A 18 -6.14 -3.99 -10.19
CA LYS A 18 -7.56 -3.84 -10.54
C LYS A 18 -7.73 -2.49 -11.23
N GLY A 19 -8.05 -2.51 -12.52
CA GLY A 19 -8.03 -1.38 -13.48
C GLY A 19 -8.74 -0.06 -13.10
N GLY A 20 -9.40 0.05 -11.95
CA GLY A 20 -9.93 1.32 -11.41
C GLY A 20 -8.86 2.24 -10.80
N GLU A 21 -7.73 1.70 -10.33
CA GLU A 21 -6.69 2.49 -9.66
C GLU A 21 -5.81 3.27 -10.65
N LYS A 22 -5.63 2.77 -11.89
CA LYS A 22 -4.82 3.42 -12.93
C LYS A 22 -5.30 4.82 -13.28
N ARG A 23 -6.62 5.04 -13.38
CA ARG A 23 -7.18 6.35 -13.73
C ARG A 23 -6.92 7.39 -12.63
N LEU A 24 -7.10 7.01 -11.36
CA LEU A 24 -6.82 7.88 -10.21
C LEU A 24 -5.33 8.20 -10.11
N ARG A 25 -4.49 7.20 -10.38
CA ARG A 25 -3.04 7.30 -10.49
C ARG A 25 -2.61 8.34 -11.54
N MET A 26 -3.15 8.26 -12.76
CA MET A 26 -2.89 9.25 -13.82
C MET A 26 -3.36 10.66 -13.44
N GLN A 27 -4.51 10.79 -12.78
CA GLN A 27 -5.01 12.10 -12.31
C GLN A 27 -4.10 12.72 -11.25
N ILE A 28 -3.49 11.92 -10.37
CA ILE A 28 -2.51 12.41 -9.40
C ILE A 28 -1.26 12.90 -10.10
N ILE A 29 -0.75 12.18 -11.11
CA ILE A 29 0.43 12.59 -11.88
C ILE A 29 0.18 13.97 -12.52
N GLN A 30 -0.96 14.15 -13.19
CA GLN A 30 -1.34 15.43 -13.80
C GLN A 30 -1.36 16.58 -12.77
N LEU A 31 -1.89 16.34 -11.57
CA LEU A 31 -1.88 17.33 -10.49
C LEU A 31 -0.47 17.69 -9.99
N LEU A 32 0.44 16.70 -9.96
CA LEU A 32 1.81 16.92 -9.55
C LEU A 32 2.59 17.67 -10.65
N ASP A 33 2.27 17.45 -11.92
CA ASP A 33 2.82 18.23 -13.04
C ASP A 33 2.31 19.67 -13.03
N GLU A 34 1.06 19.93 -12.66
CA GLU A 34 0.55 21.29 -12.39
C GLU A 34 1.29 21.98 -11.22
N CYS A 35 1.94 21.20 -10.34
CA CYS A 35 2.69 21.70 -9.18
C CYS A 35 4.19 21.85 -9.47
N ASP A 36 4.56 22.12 -10.72
CA ASP A 36 5.97 22.25 -11.11
C ASP A 36 6.66 23.44 -10.42
N GLY A 37 7.87 23.22 -9.90
CA GLY A 37 8.62 24.21 -9.12
C GLY A 37 8.24 24.36 -7.63
N CYS A 38 7.27 23.59 -7.11
CA CYS A 38 6.97 23.60 -5.69
C CYS A 38 8.04 22.86 -4.87
N LYS A 39 8.67 23.53 -3.89
CA LYS A 39 9.71 22.89 -3.03
C LYS A 39 9.22 21.69 -2.23
N TYR A 40 7.90 21.57 -2.06
CA TYR A 40 7.25 20.53 -1.26
C TYR A 40 6.68 19.39 -2.10
N LYS A 41 6.82 19.42 -3.44
CA LYS A 41 6.25 18.41 -4.37
C LYS A 41 6.70 16.98 -4.05
N THR A 42 7.92 16.82 -3.54
CA THR A 42 8.51 15.52 -3.22
C THR A 42 8.32 15.09 -1.77
N ASP A 43 7.84 15.99 -0.91
CA ASP A 43 7.67 15.73 0.52
C ASP A 43 6.28 15.14 0.80
N ARG A 44 6.27 13.89 1.22
CA ARG A 44 5.05 13.14 1.55
C ARG A 44 4.28 13.77 2.71
N GLN A 45 4.97 14.34 3.70
CA GLN A 45 4.35 14.97 4.85
C GLN A 45 3.84 16.36 4.53
N ALA A 46 4.39 17.01 3.50
CA ALA A 46 3.92 18.31 3.09
C ALA A 46 2.47 18.30 2.62
N VAL A 47 1.98 17.21 2.03
CA VAL A 47 0.57 17.08 1.61
C VAL A 47 -0.40 17.31 2.78
N THR A 48 -0.10 16.76 3.96
CA THR A 48 -0.96 16.83 5.15
C THR A 48 -0.64 18.01 6.07
N THR A 49 0.57 18.57 5.99
CA THR A 49 1.03 19.66 6.88
C THR A 49 0.99 21.03 6.20
N VAL A 50 1.64 21.16 5.04
CA VAL A 50 1.89 22.43 4.34
C VAL A 50 0.89 22.67 3.21
N CYS A 51 0.76 21.72 2.28
CA CYS A 51 -0.10 21.79 1.11
C CYS A 51 -1.59 21.61 1.44
N LYS A 52 -1.97 21.36 2.70
CA LYS A 52 -3.38 21.26 3.14
C LYS A 52 -4.22 22.51 2.81
N ARG A 53 -3.58 23.67 2.69
CA ARG A 53 -4.22 24.95 2.33
C ARG A 53 -4.14 25.27 0.82
N CYS A 54 -3.29 24.56 0.09
CA CYS A 54 -3.09 24.75 -1.35
C CYS A 54 -4.24 24.16 -2.17
N SER A 55 -4.60 24.79 -3.29
CA SER A 55 -5.62 24.30 -4.23
C SER A 55 -5.27 22.91 -4.78
N ILE A 56 -4.00 22.70 -5.18
CA ILE A 56 -3.51 21.41 -5.66
C ILE A 56 -3.49 20.38 -4.52
N GLY A 57 -3.02 20.77 -3.33
CA GLY A 57 -2.97 19.86 -2.17
C GLY A 57 -4.35 19.39 -1.73
N LYS A 58 -5.38 20.25 -1.76
CA LYS A 58 -6.78 19.86 -1.50
C LYS A 58 -7.30 18.86 -2.53
N ARG A 59 -6.99 19.05 -3.82
CA ARG A 59 -7.35 18.11 -4.91
C ARG A 59 -6.65 16.77 -4.72
N LEU A 60 -5.37 16.78 -4.37
CA LEU A 60 -4.58 15.59 -4.07
C LEU A 60 -5.15 14.81 -2.89
N LEU A 61 -5.46 15.47 -1.78
CA LEU A 61 -6.09 14.84 -0.60
C LEU A 61 -7.42 14.18 -0.97
N LYS A 62 -8.28 14.88 -1.70
CA LYS A 62 -9.58 14.37 -2.14
C LYS A 62 -9.46 13.16 -3.09
N LEU A 63 -8.45 13.13 -3.95
CA LEU A 63 -8.15 11.94 -4.77
C LEU A 63 -7.57 10.81 -3.92
N GLY A 64 -6.71 11.12 -2.94
CA GLY A 64 -6.14 10.18 -1.98
C GLY A 64 -7.21 9.44 -1.17
N GLU A 65 -8.28 10.12 -0.74
CA GLU A 65 -9.41 9.50 -0.04
C GLU A 65 -10.15 8.46 -0.89
N LYS A 66 -10.15 8.61 -2.22
CA LYS A 66 -10.78 7.65 -3.14
C LYS A 66 -9.98 6.36 -3.29
N PHE A 67 -8.69 6.37 -2.92
CA PHE A 67 -7.98 5.13 -2.65
C PHE A 67 -8.55 4.54 -1.37
N LYS A 68 -9.61 3.74 -1.50
CA LYS A 68 -10.06 2.87 -0.41
C LYS A 68 -8.83 2.08 0.00
N ARG A 69 -8.31 2.32 1.21
CA ARG A 69 -7.45 1.33 1.85
C ARG A 69 -8.30 0.07 1.83
N ARG A 70 -7.97 -0.90 0.97
CA ARG A 70 -8.38 -2.26 1.29
C ARG A 70 -7.86 -2.44 2.70
N LYS A 71 -8.76 -2.71 3.64
CA LYS A 71 -8.34 -3.19 4.95
C LYS A 71 -7.38 -4.30 4.58
N VAL A 72 -6.11 -4.09 4.92
CA VAL A 72 -5.17 -5.19 4.85
C VAL A 72 -5.75 -6.09 5.93
N VAL A 73 -6.61 -7.01 5.50
CA VAL A 73 -6.90 -8.20 6.26
C VAL A 73 -5.50 -8.71 6.48
N ALA A 74 -5.01 -8.58 7.72
CA ALA A 74 -3.69 -9.04 8.07
C ALA A 74 -3.63 -10.47 7.54
N ARG A 75 -2.97 -10.66 6.39
CA ARG A 75 -2.43 -11.95 6.05
C ARG A 75 -1.48 -12.17 7.20
N THR A 76 -2.02 -12.91 8.14
CA THR A 76 -1.70 -12.95 9.56
C THR A 76 -0.20 -12.94 9.70
N LEU A 77 0.33 -11.85 10.29
CA LEU A 77 1.73 -11.83 10.70
C LEU A 77 1.99 -13.15 11.42
N TRP A 78 2.95 -13.91 10.92
CA TRP A 78 3.38 -15.13 11.58
C TRP A 78 3.85 -14.73 12.97
N ASN A 79 3.26 -15.35 13.98
CA ASN A 79 3.78 -15.21 15.34
C ASN A 79 4.86 -16.29 15.57
N GLU A 80 5.68 -16.10 16.61
CA GLU A 80 6.80 -17.00 16.90
C GLU A 80 6.36 -18.45 17.17
N GLU A 81 5.15 -18.66 17.69
CA GLU A 81 4.59 -20.00 17.93
C GLU A 81 4.23 -20.70 16.61
N GLU A 82 3.65 -19.96 15.67
CA GLU A 82 3.31 -20.45 14.35
C GLU A 82 4.57 -20.75 13.52
N GLU A 83 5.62 -19.93 13.64
CA GLU A 83 6.92 -20.19 13.01
C GLU A 83 7.58 -21.44 13.59
N ARG A 84 7.59 -21.59 14.92
CA ARG A 84 8.12 -22.78 15.59
C ARG A 84 7.37 -24.03 15.15
N PHE A 85 6.04 -23.95 15.09
CA PHE A 85 5.20 -25.05 14.61
C PHE A 85 5.54 -25.44 13.17
N LEU A 86 5.79 -24.46 12.28
CA LEU A 86 6.23 -24.74 10.92
C LEU A 86 7.59 -25.45 10.89
N VAL A 87 8.59 -24.93 11.62
CA VAL A 87 9.95 -25.51 11.64
C VAL A 87 9.96 -26.92 12.22
N GLU A 88 9.11 -27.23 13.18
CA GLU A 88 9.05 -28.56 13.80
C GLU A 88 8.27 -29.59 12.98
N ASN A 89 7.39 -29.16 12.08
CA ASN A 89 6.41 -30.03 11.42
C ASN A 89 6.43 -30.00 9.88
N TYR A 90 7.23 -29.13 9.24
CA TYR A 90 7.29 -29.03 7.77
C TYR A 90 7.70 -30.35 7.09
N ASP A 91 8.49 -31.18 7.77
CA ASP A 91 8.98 -32.47 7.30
C ASP A 91 8.11 -33.65 7.79
N LYS A 92 7.27 -33.43 8.81
CA LYS A 92 6.43 -34.47 9.45
C LYS A 92 4.98 -34.46 8.96
N MET A 93 4.50 -33.35 8.39
CA MET A 93 3.10 -33.17 8.02
C MET A 93 2.96 -32.62 6.61
N THR A 94 1.85 -32.96 5.95
CA THR A 94 1.52 -32.37 4.65
C THR A 94 1.15 -30.90 4.82
N TYR A 95 1.40 -30.10 3.78
CA TYR A 95 1.02 -28.68 3.74
C TYR A 95 -0.46 -28.45 4.05
N GLN A 96 -1.34 -29.38 3.65
CA GLN A 96 -2.77 -29.32 3.96
C GLN A 96 -3.04 -29.45 5.46
N ASN A 97 -2.39 -30.39 6.16
CA ASN A 97 -2.57 -30.58 7.59
C ASN A 97 -1.99 -29.41 8.40
N ILE A 98 -0.86 -28.86 7.96
CA ILE A 98 -0.25 -27.67 8.54
C ILE A 98 -1.20 -26.46 8.39
N ALA A 99 -1.73 -26.24 7.19
CA ALA A 99 -2.69 -25.15 6.92
C ALA A 99 -3.99 -25.29 7.73
N ASN A 100 -4.53 -26.51 7.84
CA ASN A 100 -5.70 -26.81 8.68
C ASN A 100 -5.43 -26.49 10.15
N ARG A 101 -4.27 -26.89 10.68
CA ARG A 101 -3.90 -26.68 12.08
C ARG A 101 -3.70 -25.21 12.42
N LEU A 102 -3.17 -24.43 11.47
CA LEU A 102 -2.91 -22.99 11.61
C LEU A 102 -4.12 -22.13 11.22
N GLY A 103 -5.26 -22.73 10.85
CA GLY A 103 -6.44 -21.98 10.39
C GLY A 103 -6.17 -21.13 9.14
N ARG A 104 -5.16 -21.49 8.34
CA ARG A 104 -4.72 -20.79 7.12
C ARG A 104 -5.20 -21.46 5.84
N THR A 105 -6.32 -22.18 5.91
CA THR A 105 -7.00 -22.81 4.77
C THR A 105 -7.68 -21.75 3.90
N ARG A 106 -7.52 -21.85 2.59
CA ARG A 106 -8.19 -20.98 1.61
C ARG A 106 -9.54 -21.55 1.22
#